data_AF-A0A7C2VT08-F1
#
_entry.id   AF-A0A7C2VT08-F1
#
_cell.length_a   1.000
_cell.length_b   1.000
_cell.length_c   1.000
_cell.angle_alpha   90.00
_cell.angle_beta   90.00
_cell.angle_gamma   90.00
#
_symmetry.space_group_name_H-M   'P 1'
#
loop_
_entity.id
_entity.type
_entity.pdbx_description
1 polymer ?
#
loop_
_entity_poly.entity_id
_entity_poly.type
_entity_poly.pdbx_seq_one_letter_code
_entity_poly.pdbx_strand_id
1 'polypeptide(L)' 'MLGDFHRAQDIFQETFLRVFRHAQRFDESLRFSSWLYRIARNLCLEEIRRRERVETISIDEGVELQPKE' A
#
# COMPACT_ATOMS: atom_id res chain seq x y z
N MET A 1 2.33 -11.21 2.63
CA MET A 1 2.40 -9.92 1.90
C MET A 1 1.15 -9.83 1.03
N LEU A 2 0.24 -8.92 1.38
CA LEU A 2 -1.03 -8.55 0.71
C LEU A 2 -2.13 -9.62 0.52
N GLY A 3 -1.81 -10.85 0.11
CA GLY A 3 -2.80 -11.94 -0.06
C GLY A 3 -3.89 -11.68 -1.10
N ASP A 4 -3.76 -10.61 -1.89
CA ASP A 4 -4.70 -10.15 -2.91
C ASP A 4 -3.88 -9.70 -4.13
N PHE A 5 -4.20 -10.26 -5.30
CA PHE A 5 -3.49 -10.02 -6.55
C PHE A 5 -3.62 -8.58 -7.05
N HIS A 6 -4.82 -8.01 -7.03
CA HIS A 6 -5.05 -6.64 -7.49
C HIS A 6 -4.25 -5.65 -6.64
N ARG A 7 -4.19 -5.91 -5.34
CA ARG A 7 -3.44 -5.07 -4.41
C ARG A 7 -1.94 -5.21 -4.60
N ALA A 8 -1.45 -6.40 -4.91
CA ALA A 8 -0.05 -6.57 -5.29
C ALA A 8 0.29 -5.77 -6.55
N GLN A 9 -0.63 -5.71 -7.53
CA GLN A 9 -0.47 -4.90 -8.74
C GLN A 9 -0.49 -3.39 -8.44
N ASP A 10 -1.35 -2.93 -7.55
CA ASP A 10 -1.37 -1.52 -7.10
C ASP A 10 -0.04 -1.14 -6.44
N ILE A 11 0.44 -1.98 -5.51
CA ILE A 11 1.71 -1.75 -4.82
C ILE A 11 2.89 -1.79 -5.78
N PHE A 12 2.87 -2.70 -6.76
CA PHE A 12 3.89 -2.76 -7.80
C PHE A 12 3.95 -1.42 -8.56
N GLN A 13 2.81 -0.92 -9.04
CA GLN A 13 2.75 0.35 -9.77
C GLN A 13 3.26 1.51 -8.91
N GLU A 14 2.76 1.64 -7.68
CA GLU A 14 3.16 2.72 -6.76
C GLU A 14 4.66 2.64 -6.39
N THR A 15 5.22 1.43 -6.28
CA THR A 15 6.66 1.23 -6.04
C THR A 15 7.47 1.89 -7.14
N PHE A 16 7.17 1.60 -8.41
CA PHE A 16 7.92 2.18 -9.53
C PHE A 16 7.68 3.67 -9.69
N LEU A 17 6.46 4.17 -9.43
CA LEU A 17 6.21 5.62 -9.40
C LEU A 17 7.08 6.33 -8.35
N ARG A 18 7.20 5.77 -7.15
CA ARG A 18 8.08 6.33 -6.10
C ARG A 18 9.55 6.25 -6.48
N VAL A 19 9.98 5.17 -7.11
CA VAL A 19 11.35 5.04 -7.66
C VAL A 19 11.62 6.18 -8.64
N PHE A 20 10.76 6.40 -9.64
CA PHE A 20 10.96 7.47 -10.62
C PHE A 20 10.96 8.85 -9.98
N ARG A 21 10.02 9.13 -9.07
CA ARG A 21 9.93 10.42 -8.36
C ARG A 21 11.12 10.71 -7.44
N HIS A 22 11.78 9.68 -6.93
CA HIS A 22 12.87 9.80 -5.97
C HIS A 22 14.23 9.38 -6.53
N ALA A 23 14.32 9.08 -7.83
CA ALA A 23 15.55 8.62 -8.47
C ALA A 23 16.74 9.56 -8.23
N GLN A 24 16.50 10.88 -8.27
CA GLN A 24 17.53 11.91 -8.02
C GLN A 24 18.06 11.92 -6.58
N ARG A 25 17.38 11.25 -5.65
CA ARG A 25 17.78 11.13 -4.23
C ARG A 25 18.33 9.75 -3.90
N PHE A 26 18.47 8.88 -4.89
CA PHE A 26 19.06 7.57 -4.69
C PHE A 26 20.56 7.73 -4.41
N ASP A 27 21.00 7.15 -3.30
CA ASP A 27 22.42 7.07 -2.95
C ASP A 27 23.07 5.93 -3.73
N GLU A 28 23.89 6.28 -4.71
CA GLU A 28 24.59 5.33 -5.58
C GLU A 28 25.58 4.43 -4.85
N SER A 29 25.95 4.76 -3.60
CA SER A 29 26.74 3.86 -2.75
C SER A 29 25.95 2.63 -2.28
N LEU A 30 24.63 2.68 -2.34
CA LEU A 30 23.74 1.56 -2.00
C LEU A 30 23.41 0.71 -3.22
N ARG A 31 23.05 -0.55 -2.99
CA ARG A 31 22.49 -1.39 -4.05
C ARG A 31 21.07 -0.93 -4.38
N PHE A 32 20.81 -0.65 -5.66
CA PHE A 32 19.48 -0.27 -6.15
C PHE A 32 18.41 -1.29 -5.74
N SER A 33 18.71 -2.60 -5.81
CA SER A 33 17.78 -3.66 -5.39
C SER A 33 17.39 -3.57 -3.91
N SER A 34 18.33 -3.20 -3.03
CA SER A 34 18.06 -3.01 -1.61
C SER A 34 17.18 -1.78 -1.36
N TRP A 35 17.42 -0.69 -2.10
CA TRP A 35 16.59 0.51 -2.05
C TRP A 35 15.18 0.27 -2.59
N LEU A 36 15.05 -0.37 -3.74
CA LEU A 36 13.78 -0.79 -4.34
C LEU A 36 12.97 -1.67 -3.37
N TYR A 37 13.63 -2.67 -2.77
CA TYR A 37 12.97 -3.57 -1.81
C TYR A 37 12.49 -2.81 -0.58
N ARG A 38 13.23 -1.80 -0.10
CA ARG A 38 12.79 -0.95 1.01
C ARG A 38 11.53 -0.16 0.65
N ILE A 39 11.42 0.39 -0.56
CA ILE A 39 10.22 1.09 -1.03
C ILE A 39 9.03 0.12 -1.06
N ALA A 40 9.18 -1.01 -1.75
CA ALA A 40 8.11 -2.01 -1.90
C ALA A 40 7.65 -2.57 -0.55
N ARG A 41 8.61 -2.92 0.33
CA ARG A 41 8.31 -3.43 1.68
C ARG A 41 7.56 -2.41 2.52
N ASN A 42 7.95 -1.14 2.46
CA ASN A 42 7.26 -0.09 3.22
C ASN A 42 5.82 0.09 2.74
N LEU A 43 5.60 0.10 1.42
CA LEU A 43 4.25 0.14 0.83
C LEU A 43 3.40 -1.08 1.26
N CYS A 44 3.96 -2.29 1.20
CA CYS A 44 3.27 -3.50 1.68
C CYS A 44 2.87 -3.41 3.15
N LEU A 45 3.76 -2.93 4.01
CA LEU A 45 3.47 -2.78 5.44
C LEU A 45 2.43 -1.68 5.69
N GLU A 46 2.50 -0.58 4.95
CA GLU A 46 1.51 0.51 5.01
C GLU A 46 0.11 0.00 4.66
N GLU A 47 -0.01 -0.75 3.57
CA GLU A 47 -1.28 -1.33 3.12
C GLU A 47 -1.82 -2.39 4.09
N ILE A 48 -0.97 -3.27 4.64
CA ILE A 48 -1.39 -4.23 5.67
C ILE A 48 -1.95 -3.48 6.89
N ARG A 49 -1.23 -2.48 7.39
CA ARG A 49 -1.69 -1.66 8.53
C ARG A 49 -2.96 -0.87 8.21
N ARG A 50 -3.14 -0.44 6.95
CA ARG A 50 -4.36 0.26 6.51
C ARG A 50 -5.56 -0.66 6.61
N ARG A 51 -5.42 -1.92 6.21
CA ARG A 51 -6.50 -2.93 6.29
C ARG A 51 -6.89 -3.24 7.73
N GLU A 52 -5.92 -3.39 8.61
CA GLU A 52 -6.19 -3.61 10.04
C GLU A 52 -7.00 -2.47 10.69
N ARG A 53 -6.90 -1.24 10.15
CA ARG A 53 -7.62 -0.07 10.65
C ARG A 53 -8.98 0.18 10.00
N VAL A 54 -9.25 -0.42 8.84
CA VAL A 54 -10.48 -0.16 8.08
C VAL A 54 -11.34 -1.41 8.14
N GLU A 55 -12.36 -1.38 9.00
CA GLU A 55 -13.43 -2.37 8.99
C GLU A 55 -14.30 -2.10 7.75
N THR A 56 -14.12 -2.91 6.71
CA THR A 56 -14.93 -2.83 5.50
C THR A 56 -16.28 -3.47 5.77
N ILE A 57 -17.34 -2.66 5.69
CA ILE A 57 -18.73 -3.13 5.76
C ILE A 57 -19.20 -3.39 4.32
N SER A 58 -19.96 -4.47 4.11
CA SER A 58 -20.57 -4.74 2.81
C SER A 58 -21.55 -3.63 2.44
N ILE A 59 -21.48 -3.13 1.21
CA ILE A 59 -22.46 -2.15 0.69
C ILE A 59 -23.83 -2.82 0.46
N ASP A 60 -23.83 -4.14 0.23
CA ASP A 60 -25.03 -4.96 -0.02
C ASP A 60 -25.80 -5.24 1.28
N GLU A 61 -25.11 -5.22 2.42
CA GLU A 61 -25.74 -5.20 3.74
C GLU A 61 -26.17 -3.76 4.02
N GLY A 62 -27.40 -3.40 3.60
CA GLY A 62 -27.95 -2.07 3.79
C GLY A 62 -27.67 -1.53 5.20
N VAL A 63 -26.92 -0.43 5.28
CA VAL A 63 -26.62 0.23 6.55
C VAL A 63 -27.93 0.80 7.10
N GLU A 64 -28.55 0.09 8.04
CA GLU A 64 -29.65 0.64 8.84
C GLU A 64 -29.06 1.73 9.73
N LEU A 65 -29.17 2.99 9.27
CA LEU A 65 -28.79 4.15 10.05
C LEU A 65 -29.76 4.29 11.22
N GLN A 66 -29.39 3.71 12.37
CA GLN A 66 -30.07 3.97 13.64
C GLN A 66 -29.91 5.47 13.97
N PRO A 67 -31.01 6.22 14.20
CA PRO A 67 -30.93 7.62 14.56
C PRO A 67 -30.13 7.78 15.85
N LYS A 68 -29.18 8.72 15.84
CA LYS A 68 -28.41 9.06 17.03
C LYS A 68 -29.29 9.98 17.89
N GLU A 69 -29.80 9.47 19.01
CA GLU A 69 -30.44 10.27 20.08
C GLU A 69 -29.44 11.20 20.77
#